data_AF-A0A953JF33-F1
#
_entry.id   AF-A0A953JF33-F1
#
_cell.length_a   1.000
_cell.length_b   1.000
_cell.length_c   1.000
_cell.angle_alpha   90.00
_cell.angle_beta   90.00
_cell.angle_gamma   90.00
#
_symmetry.space_group_name_H-M   'P 1'
#
loop_
_entity.id
_entity.type
_entity.pdbx_description
1 polymer ?
#
loop_
_entity_poly.entity_id
_entity_poly.type
_entity_poly.pdbx_seq_one_letter_code
_entity_poly.pdbx_strand_id
1 'polypeptide(L)'
;MKGQCHYLEGNSFAARRIQYIKKLLSKVGIDPARLEMFNLSAAMGPRWAEICTQFTEKIQALGPSPMRVAVCKSDGTKRSEQR
;
A
#
# COMPACT_ATOMS: atom_id res chain seq x y z
N MET A 1 -15.42 -10.48 -0.85
CA MET A 1 -16.38 -10.31 -1.96
C MET A 1 -17.14 -9.00 -1.81
N LYS A 2 -17.49 -8.32 -2.92
CA LYS A 2 -18.37 -7.14 -2.87
C LYS A 2 -19.69 -7.54 -2.19
N GLY A 3 -20.20 -6.71 -1.28
CA GLY A 3 -21.45 -6.97 -0.55
C GLY A 3 -21.38 -7.96 0.63
N GLN A 4 -20.27 -8.69 0.83
CA GLN A 4 -20.08 -9.57 2.01
C GLN A 4 -19.49 -8.82 3.22
N CYS A 5 -19.70 -7.50 3.30
CA CYS A 5 -19.27 -6.73 4.47
C CYS A 5 -20.26 -7.00 5.60
N HIS A 6 -19.76 -7.19 6.82
CA HIS A 6 -20.62 -7.26 8.00
C HIS A 6 -21.52 -6.01 8.13
N TYR A 7 -21.02 -4.86 7.69
CA TYR A 7 -21.73 -3.59 7.66
C TYR A 7 -22.26 -3.22 6.28
N LEU A 8 -22.57 -4.22 5.44
CA LEU A 8 -23.18 -4.12 4.10
C LEU A 8 -22.30 -3.42 3.04
N GLU A 9 -22.02 -2.13 3.21
CA GLU A 9 -21.45 -1.25 2.17
C GLU A 9 -20.00 -0.82 2.42
N GLY A 10 -19.44 -1.09 3.60
CA GLY A 10 -18.09 -0.64 3.98
C GLY A 10 -17.00 -1.04 2.97
N ASN A 11 -17.09 -2.25 2.41
CA ASN A 11 -16.16 -2.72 1.38
C ASN A 11 -16.25 -1.92 0.06
N SER A 12 -17.44 -1.45 -0.31
CA SER A 12 -17.68 -0.66 -1.52
C SER A 12 -17.11 0.74 -1.38
N PHE A 13 -17.28 1.36 -0.21
CA PHE A 13 -16.67 2.65 0.08
C PHE A 13 -15.14 2.55 0.13
N ALA A 14 -14.59 1.51 0.75
CA ALA A 14 -13.16 1.26 0.75
C ALA A 14 -12.62 1.09 -0.69
N ALA A 15 -13.29 0.31 -1.53
CA ALA A 15 -12.90 0.14 -2.93
C ALA A 15 -12.90 1.47 -3.70
N ARG A 16 -13.90 2.33 -3.50
CA ARG A 16 -13.94 3.69 -4.09
C ARG A 16 -12.77 4.55 -3.63
N ARG A 17 -12.45 4.51 -2.33
CA ARG A 17 -11.29 5.26 -1.77
C ARG A 17 -9.97 4.76 -2.34
N ILE A 18 -9.78 3.45 -2.47
CA ILE A 18 -8.56 2.87 -3.04
C ILE A 18 -8.38 3.29 -4.49
N GLN A 19 -9.45 3.30 -5.29
CA GLN A 19 -9.39 3.79 -6.68
C GLN A 19 -9.01 5.27 -6.75
N TYR A 20 -9.54 6.09 -5.84
CA TYR A 20 -9.16 7.50 -5.75
C TYR A 20 -7.69 7.67 -5.34
N ILE A 21 -7.22 6.93 -4.33
CA ILE A 21 -5.83 6.99 -3.87
C ILE A 21 -4.86 6.52 -4.95
N LYS A 22 -5.17 5.45 -5.70
CA LYS A 22 -4.35 5.02 -6.86
C LYS A 22 -4.13 6.18 -7.85
N LYS A 23 -5.18 6.96 -8.14
CA LYS A 23 -5.05 8.16 -8.99
C LYS A 23 -4.17 9.23 -8.34
N LEU A 24 -4.30 9.45 -7.03
CA LEU A 24 -3.45 10.40 -6.30
C LEU A 24 -1.98 9.97 -6.29
N LEU A 25 -1.69 8.69 -6.05
CA LEU A 25 -0.32 8.14 -6.07
C LEU A 25 0.36 8.43 -7.42
N SER A 26 -0.36 8.17 -8.51
CA SER A 26 0.14 8.49 -9.85
C SER A 26 0.45 9.99 -10.04
N LYS A 27 -0.34 10.89 -9.45
CA LYS A 27 -0.10 12.35 -9.52
C LYS A 27 1.13 12.78 -8.75
N VAL A 28 1.46 12.13 -7.64
CA VAL A 28 2.64 12.44 -6.82
C VAL A 28 3.88 11.67 -7.25
N GLY A 29 3.84 10.96 -8.38
CA GLY A 29 4.96 10.21 -8.92
C GLY A 29 5.24 8.87 -8.22
N ILE A 30 4.27 8.32 -7.49
CA ILE A 30 4.35 7.00 -6.87
C ILE A 30 3.59 6.01 -7.75
N ASP A 31 4.21 4.87 -8.05
CA ASP A 31 3.55 3.81 -8.82
C ASP A 31 2.27 3.32 -8.10
N PRO A 32 1.07 3.45 -8.72
CA PRO A 32 -0.19 3.02 -8.12
C PRO A 32 -0.26 1.51 -7.87
N ALA A 33 0.60 0.71 -8.51
CA ALA A 33 0.72 -0.72 -8.30
C ALA A 33 1.20 -1.08 -6.88
N ARG A 34 1.73 -0.09 -6.13
CA ARG A 34 2.13 -0.21 -4.72
C ARG A 34 0.98 -0.24 -3.72
N LEU A 35 -0.26 0.00 -4.18
CA LEU A 35 -1.46 -0.10 -3.37
C LEU A 35 -2.40 -1.12 -3.99
N GLU A 36 -2.89 -2.08 -3.22
CA GLU A 36 -3.92 -3.02 -3.69
C GLU A 36 -4.90 -3.33 -2.58
N MET A 37 -6.15 -3.64 -2.95
CA MET A 37 -7.19 -4.01 -2.00
C MET A 37 -7.72 -5.40 -2.34
N PHE A 38 -7.68 -6.27 -1.34
CA PHE A 38 -8.23 -7.62 -1.43
C PHE A 38 -9.38 -7.77 -0.44
N ASN A 39 -10.42 -8.52 -0.83
CA ASN A 39 -11.53 -8.84 0.05
C ASN A 39 -11.51 -10.33 0.36
N LEU A 40 -11.28 -10.70 1.62
CA LEU A 40 -11.16 -12.08 2.08
C LEU A 40 -12.16 -12.32 3.22
N SER A 41 -12.64 -13.56 3.35
CA SER A 41 -13.40 -13.97 4.54
C SER A 41 -12.45 -14.52 5.61
N ALA A 42 -12.94 -14.67 6.84
CA ALA A 42 -12.16 -15.21 7.96
C ALA A 42 -11.63 -16.64 7.71
N ALA A 43 -12.28 -17.40 6.83
CA ALA A 43 -11.89 -18.78 6.49
C ALA A 43 -10.81 -18.86 5.39
N MET A 44 -10.44 -17.74 4.75
CA MET A 44 -9.52 -17.73 3.60
C MET A 44 -8.04 -17.61 3.99
N GLY A 45 -7.61 -18.31 5.04
CA GLY A 45 -6.24 -18.25 5.55
C GLY A 45 -5.15 -18.59 4.52
N PRO A 46 -5.22 -19.73 3.81
CA PRO A 46 -4.23 -20.08 2.79
C PRO A 46 -4.14 -19.03 1.67
N ARG A 47 -5.31 -18.54 1.22
CA ARG A 47 -5.36 -17.52 0.17
C ARG A 47 -4.78 -16.18 0.62
N TRP A 48 -4.94 -15.82 1.90
CA TRP A 48 -4.28 -14.64 2.47
C TRP A 48 -2.76 -14.76 2.38
N ALA A 49 -2.20 -15.91 2.77
CA ALA A 49 -0.76 -16.14 2.70
C ALA A 49 -0.22 -16.03 1.27
N GLU A 50 -0.92 -16.63 0.28
CA GLU A 50 -0.57 -16.48 -1.14
C GLU A 50 -0.55 -15.02 -1.60
N ILE A 51 -1.59 -14.25 -1.24
CA ILE A 51 -1.70 -12.84 -1.61
C ILE A 51 -0.57 -12.03 -0.99
N CYS A 52 -0.23 -12.28 0.28
CA CYS A 52 0.90 -11.63 0.94
C CYS A 52 2.20 -11.90 0.18
N THR A 53 2.50 -13.16 -0.12
CA THR A 53 3.71 -13.53 -0.87
C THR A 53 3.77 -12.85 -2.24
N GLN A 54 2.71 -12.97 -3.05
CA GLN A 54 2.64 -12.38 -4.39
C GLN A 54 2.76 -10.85 -4.34
N PHE A 55 2.12 -10.21 -3.37
CA PHE A 55 2.19 -8.77 -3.22
C PHE A 55 3.57 -8.32 -2.76
N THR A 56 4.21 -9.06 -1.86
CA THR A 56 5.60 -8.80 -1.43
C THR A 56 6.56 -8.90 -2.61
N GLU A 57 6.48 -9.95 -3.42
CA GLU A 57 7.29 -10.11 -4.64
C GLU A 57 7.07 -8.95 -5.62
N LYS A 58 5.81 -8.55 -5.83
CA LYS A 58 5.48 -7.39 -6.67
C LYS A 58 6.13 -6.10 -6.15
N ILE A 59 6.08 -5.84 -4.84
CA ILE A 59 6.69 -4.64 -4.25
C ILE A 59 8.21 -4.69 -4.34
N GLN A 60 8.82 -5.86 -4.15
CA GLN A 60 10.27 -6.03 -4.32
C GLN A 60 10.71 -5.75 -5.76
N ALA A 61 9.96 -6.24 -6.76
CA ALA A 61 10.23 -5.98 -8.17
C ALA A 61 10.12 -4.49 -8.56
N LEU A 62 9.22 -3.75 -7.91
CA LEU A 62 9.08 -2.29 -8.10
C LEU A 62 10.23 -1.49 -7.45
N GLY A 63 11.06 -2.12 -6.62
CA GLY A 63 12.18 -1.47 -5.94
C GLY A 63 11.77 -0.54 -4.79
N PRO A 64 12.74 0.21 -4.22
CA PRO A 64 12.51 1.07 -3.06
C PRO A 64 11.50 2.20 -3.36
N SER A 65 10.73 2.59 -2.34
CA SER A 65 9.76 3.68 -2.48
C SER A 65 10.45 5.03 -2.70
N PRO A 66 9.98 5.86 -3.65
CA PRO A 66 10.48 7.22 -3.87
C PRO A 66 10.42 8.11 -2.62
N MET A 67 9.48 7.85 -1.70
CA MET A 67 9.31 8.64 -0.47
C MET A 67 10.47 8.48 0.51
N ARG A 68 11.11 7.29 0.55
CA ARG A 68 12.23 7.04 1.47
C ARG A 68 13.49 7.81 1.05
N VAL A 69 13.65 8.06 -0.25
CA VAL A 69 14.76 8.89 -0.77
C VAL A 69 14.58 10.35 -0.37
N ALA A 70 13.34 10.85 -0.33
CA ALA A 70 13.06 12.20 0.15
C ALA A 70 13.38 12.37 1.66
N VAL A 71 13.04 11.38 2.50
CA VAL A 71 13.34 11.42 3.94
C VAL A 71 14.84 11.28 4.22
N CYS A 72 15.54 10.36 3.53
CA CYS A 72 16.97 10.18 3.76
C CYS A 72 17.82 11.37 3.23
N LYS A 73 17.28 12.19 2.31
CA LYS A 73 17.91 13.45 1.89
C LYS A 73 17.72 14.59 2.90
N SER A 74 16.64 14.58 3.70
CA SER A 74 16.44 15.55 4.78
C SER A 74 17.25 15.22 6.04
N ASP A 75 17.56 13.93 6.28
CA ASP A 75 18.31 13.47 7.45
C ASP A 75 19.85 13.56 7.28
N GLY A 76 20.32 14.25 6.24
CA GLY A 76 21.75 14.53 6.00
C GLY A 76 22.27 15.85 6.59
N THR A 77 21.44 16.65 7.26
CA THR A 77 21.89 17.90 7.90
C THR A 77 22.14 17.68 9.40
N LYS A 78 23.42 17.39 9.70
CA LYS A 78 24.13 17.60 10.97
C LYS A 78 23.54 16.91 12.22
N ARG A 79 24.00 15.68 12.46
CA ARG A 79 24.00 15.07 13.81
C ARG A 79 25.43 14.75 14.27
N SER A 80 26.33 15.73 14.11
CA SER A 80 27.71 15.68 14.61
C SER A 80 28.20 17.10 14.96
N GLU A 81 27.59 17.69 15.97
CA GLU A 81 28.22 18.65 16.90
C GLU A 81 27.13 19.18 17.84
N GLN A 82 26.95 18.50 18.97
CA GLN A 82 26.54 19.13 20.23
C GLN A 82 26.75 18.11 21.36
N ARG A 83 27.87 18.34 22.07
CA ARG A 83 28.42 17.69 23.28
C ARG A 83 29.13 16.36 23.13
#